data_AF-A0A524R1N7-F1
#
_entry.id   AF-A0A524R1N7-F1
#
_cell.length_a   1.000
_cell.length_b   1.000
_cell.length_c   1.000
_cell.angle_alpha   90.00
_cell.angle_beta   90.00
_cell.angle_gamma   90.00
#
_symmetry.space_group_name_H-M   'P 1'
#
loop_
_entity.id
_entity.type
_entity.pdbx_description
1 polymer ?
#
loop_
_entity_poly.entity_id
_entity_poly.type
_entity_poly.pdbx_seq_one_letter_code
_entity_poly.pdbx_strand_id
1 'polypeptide(L)'
;MVRDLLAPGRKNAHKWTRDRTWGRHSHGGKPVMMESIRQFFMANMAEPATEVDKDLPADLRLAACALLLELAYADDDFTEVERVHLEGAIRRQFGLDEEQSAELIELAEEQRAGAVDLWTFTNLVAEHYSLGQKMVLAEAMWGLVFSDGELASREDYLMRKISGLLRLEPGYLAEAKKRVEDHRSLDDGLKAASE
;
A
#
# COMPACT_ATOMS: atom_id res chain seq x y z
N MET A 1 1.34 54.54 8.39
CA MET A 1 2.44 53.90 9.13
C MET A 1 1.81 53.04 10.22
N VAL A 2 1.52 51.76 9.93
CA VAL A 2 1.62 50.60 10.84
C VAL A 2 1.31 49.35 10.01
N ARG A 3 2.30 48.46 9.92
CA ARG A 3 2.18 47.06 9.54
C ARG A 3 1.82 46.28 10.80
N ASP A 4 1.01 45.23 10.66
CA ASP A 4 1.21 43.89 11.26
C ASP A 4 -0.06 43.03 11.00
N LEU A 5 0.07 41.96 10.20
CA LEU A 5 0.32 40.56 10.61
C LEU A 5 -0.94 39.86 11.16
N LEU A 6 -1.69 39.18 10.28
CA LEU A 6 -2.28 37.85 10.55
C LEU A 6 -2.85 37.23 9.26
N ALA A 7 -2.28 36.10 8.86
CA ALA A 7 -2.98 35.00 8.15
C ALA A 7 -2.98 33.81 9.15
N PRO A 8 -3.84 32.77 9.08
CA PRO A 8 -4.22 32.04 7.85
C PRO A 8 -5.66 31.45 7.84
N GLY A 9 -6.07 30.77 6.76
CA GLY A 9 -7.23 29.86 6.82
C GLY A 9 -7.90 29.48 5.51
N ARG A 10 -7.66 28.23 5.08
CA ARG A 10 -8.17 27.53 3.89
C ARG A 10 -9.69 27.39 3.84
N LYS A 11 -10.25 27.31 2.62
CA LYS A 11 -11.16 26.22 2.18
C LYS A 11 -11.51 26.35 0.70
N ASN A 12 -10.79 25.60 -0.14
CA ASN A 12 -11.19 25.34 -1.52
C ASN A 12 -11.93 24.01 -1.53
N ALA A 13 -13.24 24.06 -1.69
CA ALA A 13 -14.08 22.91 -1.97
C ALA A 13 -14.20 22.77 -3.49
N HIS A 14 -13.50 21.79 -4.06
CA HIS A 14 -13.72 21.35 -5.44
C HIS A 14 -13.98 19.85 -5.39
N LYS A 15 -15.24 19.44 -5.22
CA LYS A 15 -16.11 18.99 -6.32
C LYS A 15 -15.35 18.14 -7.34
N TRP A 16 -15.23 16.86 -7.04
CA TRP A 16 -14.88 15.84 -8.01
C TRP A 16 -16.11 15.51 -8.87
N THR A 17 -16.22 16.16 -10.03
CA THR A 17 -17.16 15.73 -11.08
C THR A 17 -16.38 14.91 -12.09
N ARG A 18 -16.60 13.58 -12.07
CA ARG A 18 -16.11 12.65 -13.09
C ARG A 18 -16.84 12.93 -14.39
N ASP A 19 -16.15 13.51 -15.36
CA ASP A 19 -16.51 13.36 -16.76
C ASP A 19 -15.24 13.07 -17.55
N ARG A 20 -15.19 11.89 -18.18
CA ARG A 20 -14.33 11.58 -19.32
C ARG A 20 -14.70 10.20 -19.85
N THR A 21 -15.54 10.22 -20.88
CA THR A 21 -15.77 9.11 -21.80
C THR A 21 -14.47 8.76 -22.53
N TRP A 22 -14.05 7.49 -22.51
CA TRP A 22 -13.06 6.98 -23.46
C TRP A 22 -13.62 5.81 -24.28
N GLY A 23 -13.38 5.92 -25.59
CA GLY A 23 -13.99 5.15 -26.65
C GLY A 23 -13.55 3.70 -26.72
N ARG A 24 -14.51 2.89 -27.16
CA ARG A 24 -14.43 1.48 -27.52
C ARG A 24 -13.50 1.25 -28.72
N HIS A 25 -12.46 0.42 -28.53
CA HIS A 25 -11.89 -0.37 -29.61
C HIS A 25 -11.62 -1.80 -29.14
N SER A 26 -12.35 -2.76 -29.73
CA SER A 26 -12.16 -4.20 -29.55
C SER A 26 -11.14 -4.73 -30.56
N HIS A 27 -10.06 -5.37 -30.10
CA HIS A 27 -9.30 -6.39 -30.85
C HIS A 27 -8.85 -7.48 -29.87
N GLY A 28 -8.98 -8.75 -30.27
CA GLY A 28 -9.02 -9.91 -29.38
C GLY A 28 -7.68 -10.41 -28.82
N GLY A 29 -7.78 -11.05 -27.65
CA GLY A 29 -7.07 -12.32 -27.40
C GLY A 29 -5.68 -12.31 -26.78
N LYS A 30 -5.35 -11.38 -25.87
CA LYS A 30 -4.35 -11.50 -24.77
C LYS A 30 -4.73 -10.49 -23.66
N PRO A 31 -4.43 -10.69 -22.36
CA PRO A 31 -4.73 -9.69 -21.35
C PRO A 31 -3.84 -8.47 -21.57
N VAL A 32 -4.40 -7.42 -22.18
CA VAL A 32 -3.71 -6.18 -22.61
C VAL A 32 -3.31 -5.26 -21.44
N MET A 33 -3.69 -5.64 -20.21
CA MET A 33 -3.59 -4.81 -19.02
C MET A 33 -2.17 -4.73 -18.45
N MET A 34 -1.43 -5.84 -18.36
CA MET A 34 -0.05 -5.84 -17.83
C MET A 34 0.98 -5.16 -18.77
N GLU A 35 0.83 -5.29 -20.09
CA GLU A 35 1.84 -4.81 -21.06
C GLU A 35 1.88 -3.27 -21.14
N SER A 36 0.70 -2.63 -21.07
CA SER A 36 0.57 -1.17 -21.15
C SER A 36 1.15 -0.49 -19.91
N ILE A 37 1.02 -1.12 -18.74
CA ILE A 37 1.57 -0.65 -17.47
C ILE A 37 3.08 -0.86 -17.44
N ARG A 38 3.57 -2.00 -17.97
CA ARG A 38 5.01 -2.27 -18.11
C ARG A 38 5.71 -1.21 -18.97
N GLN A 39 5.12 -0.83 -20.11
CA GLN A 39 5.69 0.20 -20.98
C GLN A 39 5.64 1.61 -20.37
N PHE A 40 4.62 1.92 -19.57
CA PHE A 40 4.51 3.20 -18.87
C PHE A 40 5.55 3.32 -17.74
N PHE A 41 5.72 2.28 -16.92
CA PHE A 41 6.69 2.26 -15.81
C PHE A 41 8.15 2.30 -16.28
N MET A 42 8.49 1.63 -17.39
CA MET A 42 9.84 1.68 -17.97
C MET A 42 10.21 3.07 -18.49
N ALA A 43 9.24 3.92 -18.82
CA ALA A 43 9.47 5.26 -19.33
C ALA A 43 9.73 6.30 -18.21
N ASN A 44 9.20 6.09 -17.00
CA ASN A 44 9.13 7.11 -15.95
C ASN A 44 10.06 6.88 -14.73
N MET A 45 10.77 5.74 -14.64
CA MET A 45 11.69 5.46 -13.52
C MET A 45 13.15 5.39 -13.98
N ALA A 46 13.81 6.55 -14.09
CA ALA A 46 15.26 6.66 -14.16
C ALA A 46 15.79 7.46 -12.95
N GLU A 47 16.26 6.72 -11.92
CA GLU A 47 17.16 7.10 -10.79
C GLU A 47 16.64 7.95 -9.59
N PRO A 48 17.21 7.80 -8.35
CA PRO A 48 17.59 6.55 -7.69
C PRO A 48 17.05 6.38 -6.24
N ALA A 49 16.32 5.29 -5.98
CA ALA A 49 16.20 4.59 -4.68
C ALA A 49 17.30 3.52 -4.46
N THR A 50 17.44 2.99 -3.24
CA THR A 50 18.44 1.97 -2.83
C THR A 50 18.37 0.67 -3.65
N GLU A 51 19.53 0.03 -3.89
CA GLU A 51 19.71 -1.05 -4.88
C GLU A 51 18.90 -2.34 -4.68
N VAL A 52 18.26 -2.55 -3.52
CA VAL A 52 17.65 -3.85 -3.19
C VAL A 52 16.15 -3.97 -3.59
N ASP A 53 15.45 -2.85 -3.79
CA ASP A 53 13.99 -2.84 -4.10
C ASP A 53 13.62 -2.23 -5.46
N LYS A 54 14.58 -1.62 -6.16
CA LYS A 54 14.37 -1.06 -7.51
C LYS A 54 14.02 -2.11 -8.56
N ASP A 55 14.52 -3.32 -8.38
CA ASP A 55 14.42 -4.38 -9.38
C ASP A 55 13.13 -5.20 -9.29
N LEU A 56 12.23 -4.88 -8.34
CA LEU A 56 10.91 -5.51 -8.30
C LEU A 56 10.11 -5.10 -9.56
N PRO A 57 9.67 -6.06 -10.39
CA PRO A 57 8.75 -5.79 -11.49
C PRO A 57 7.53 -5.00 -10.99
N ALA A 58 7.04 -4.08 -11.80
CA ALA A 58 5.86 -3.26 -11.48
C ALA A 58 4.66 -4.13 -11.05
N ASP A 59 4.48 -5.28 -11.69
CA ASP A 59 3.45 -6.27 -11.37
C ASP A 59 3.53 -6.75 -9.91
N LEU A 60 4.73 -6.87 -9.33
CA LEU A 60 4.92 -7.30 -7.94
C LEU A 60 4.61 -6.19 -6.92
N ARG A 61 5.02 -4.95 -7.21
CA ARG A 61 4.68 -3.79 -6.38
C ARG A 61 3.18 -3.57 -6.35
N LEU A 62 2.54 -3.72 -7.51
CA LEU A 62 1.09 -3.64 -7.67
C LEU A 62 0.37 -4.73 -6.86
N ALA A 63 0.82 -5.99 -6.94
CA ALA A 63 0.24 -7.08 -6.17
C ALA A 63 0.41 -6.88 -4.66
N ALA A 64 1.59 -6.46 -4.19
CA ALA A 64 1.82 -6.17 -2.77
C ALA A 64 0.93 -5.00 -2.28
N CYS A 65 0.82 -3.93 -3.06
CA CYS A 65 -0.07 -2.80 -2.75
C CYS A 65 -1.55 -3.23 -2.73
N ALA A 66 -1.97 -4.09 -3.66
CA ALA A 66 -3.34 -4.63 -3.68
C ALA A 66 -3.64 -5.47 -2.43
N LEU A 67 -2.67 -6.25 -1.91
CA LEU A 67 -2.84 -6.98 -0.65
C LEU A 67 -2.98 -6.07 0.56
N LEU A 68 -2.19 -4.99 0.63
CA LEU A 68 -2.31 -4.00 1.70
C LEU A 68 -3.67 -3.30 1.64
N LEU A 69 -4.16 -2.98 0.45
CA LEU A 69 -5.50 -2.42 0.26
C LEU A 69 -6.61 -3.42 0.60
N GLU A 70 -6.50 -4.69 0.24
CA GLU A 70 -7.47 -5.72 0.68
C GLU A 70 -7.59 -5.78 2.21
N LEU A 71 -6.47 -5.61 2.91
CA LEU A 71 -6.46 -5.53 4.36
C LEU A 71 -7.09 -4.24 4.88
N ALA A 72 -6.76 -3.09 4.26
CA ALA A 72 -7.31 -1.78 4.62
C ALA A 72 -8.83 -1.67 4.42
N TYR A 73 -9.38 -2.44 3.47
CA TYR A 73 -10.82 -2.47 3.19
C TYR A 73 -11.53 -3.62 3.88
N ALA A 74 -10.85 -4.35 4.78
CA ALA A 74 -11.41 -5.56 5.37
C ALA A 74 -12.76 -5.29 6.03
N ASP A 75 -12.91 -4.23 6.83
CA ASP A 75 -14.14 -3.91 7.55
C ASP A 75 -15.03 -2.84 6.87
N ASP A 76 -14.78 -2.57 5.58
CA ASP A 76 -15.47 -1.57 4.75
C ASP A 76 -15.29 -0.09 5.20
N ASP A 77 -14.39 0.23 6.15
CA ASP A 77 -14.12 1.60 6.61
C ASP A 77 -12.64 2.01 6.45
N PHE A 78 -12.20 2.25 5.21
CA PHE A 78 -10.85 2.76 4.96
C PHE A 78 -10.76 4.27 5.24
N THR A 79 -10.24 4.62 6.40
CA THR A 79 -10.14 6.00 6.90
C THR A 79 -8.96 6.76 6.29
N GLU A 80 -9.00 8.10 6.42
CA GLU A 80 -7.90 8.97 5.97
C GLU A 80 -6.60 8.69 6.74
N VAL A 81 -6.68 8.29 8.02
CA VAL A 81 -5.51 7.96 8.83
C VAL A 81 -4.83 6.70 8.29
N GLU A 82 -5.60 5.67 7.94
CA GLU A 82 -5.08 4.45 7.33
C GLU A 82 -4.53 4.71 5.93
N ARG A 83 -5.18 5.58 5.15
CA ARG A 83 -4.66 6.00 3.84
C ARG A 83 -3.28 6.64 3.94
N VAL A 84 -3.09 7.56 4.87
CA VAL A 84 -1.76 8.18 5.11
C VAL A 84 -0.74 7.14 5.57
N HIS A 85 -1.13 6.17 6.41
CA HIS A 85 -0.24 5.09 6.82
C HIS A 85 0.15 4.18 5.65
N LEU A 86 -0.82 3.81 4.81
CA LEU A 86 -0.60 3.03 3.60
C LEU A 86 0.36 3.76 2.65
N GLU A 87 0.09 5.01 2.33
CA GLU A 87 0.97 5.84 1.48
C GLU A 87 2.39 5.91 2.05
N GLY A 88 2.51 6.15 3.36
CA GLY A 88 3.81 6.14 4.03
C GLY A 88 4.53 4.80 3.94
N ALA A 89 3.81 3.69 4.11
CA ALA A 89 4.36 2.34 4.02
C ALA A 89 4.83 2.02 2.60
N ILE A 90 3.99 2.29 1.58
CA ILE A 90 4.28 2.07 0.17
C ILE A 90 5.50 2.87 -0.29
N ARG A 91 5.58 4.15 0.08
CA ARG A 91 6.73 5.01 -0.24
C ARG A 91 8.03 4.47 0.35
N ARG A 92 8.02 4.09 1.63
CA ARG A 92 9.21 3.55 2.31
C ARG A 92 9.62 2.20 1.74
N GLN A 93 8.65 1.32 1.49
CA GLN A 93 8.90 -0.04 1.02
C GLN A 93 9.43 -0.08 -0.41
N PHE A 94 8.96 0.81 -1.29
CA PHE A 94 9.33 0.77 -2.71
C PHE A 94 10.21 1.93 -3.17
N GLY A 95 10.59 2.83 -2.24
CA GLY A 95 11.41 4.00 -2.53
C GLY A 95 10.74 4.98 -3.50
N LEU A 96 9.42 5.17 -3.36
CA LEU A 96 8.60 6.00 -4.25
C LEU A 96 8.44 7.42 -3.70
N ASP A 97 8.34 8.38 -4.60
CA ASP A 97 7.84 9.71 -4.25
C ASP A 97 6.32 9.72 -4.03
N GLU A 98 5.79 10.89 -3.69
CA GLU A 98 4.36 11.06 -3.39
C GLU A 98 3.46 10.80 -4.61
N GLU A 99 3.87 11.26 -5.79
CA GLU A 99 3.10 11.11 -7.03
C GLU A 99 3.09 9.66 -7.50
N GLN A 100 4.26 9.02 -7.50
CA GLN A 100 4.42 7.60 -7.82
C GLN A 100 3.66 6.68 -6.86
N SER A 101 3.64 7.02 -5.57
CA SER A 101 2.88 6.26 -4.57
C SER A 101 1.39 6.40 -4.76
N ALA A 102 0.90 7.62 -5.00
CA ALA A 102 -0.52 7.87 -5.27
C ALA A 102 -0.97 7.11 -6.52
N GLU A 103 -0.18 7.15 -7.59
CA GLU A 103 -0.44 6.41 -8.83
C GLU A 103 -0.45 4.89 -8.60
N LEU A 104 0.52 4.35 -7.86
CA LEU A 104 0.55 2.92 -7.53
C LEU A 104 -0.69 2.49 -6.74
N ILE A 105 -1.14 3.33 -5.80
CA ILE A 105 -2.34 3.06 -5.00
C ILE A 105 -3.59 3.08 -5.89
N GLU A 106 -3.75 4.07 -6.76
CA GLU A 106 -4.89 4.12 -7.69
C GLU A 106 -4.92 2.88 -8.60
N LEU A 107 -3.78 2.50 -9.18
CA LEU A 107 -3.67 1.29 -9.99
C LEU A 107 -4.00 0.03 -9.18
N ALA A 108 -3.53 -0.06 -7.94
CA ALA A 108 -3.80 -1.18 -7.06
C ALA A 108 -5.27 -1.25 -6.65
N GLU A 109 -5.94 -0.11 -6.45
CA GLU A 109 -7.39 -0.04 -6.21
C GLU A 109 -8.17 -0.56 -7.43
N GLU A 110 -7.79 -0.17 -8.65
CA GLU A 110 -8.42 -0.67 -9.88
C GLU A 110 -8.23 -2.17 -10.03
N GLN A 111 -7.01 -2.68 -9.79
CA GLN A 111 -6.75 -4.11 -9.84
C GLN A 111 -7.53 -4.87 -8.77
N ARG A 112 -7.58 -4.35 -7.54
CA ARG A 112 -8.35 -4.94 -6.45
C ARG A 112 -9.83 -5.08 -6.83
N ALA A 113 -10.41 -4.00 -7.36
CA ALA A 113 -11.81 -3.98 -7.78
C ALA A 113 -12.10 -4.91 -8.98
N GLY A 114 -11.11 -5.11 -9.86
CA GLY A 114 -11.20 -6.00 -11.02
C GLY A 114 -10.79 -7.45 -10.75
N ALA A 115 -10.14 -7.74 -9.62
CA ALA A 115 -9.63 -9.06 -9.29
C ALA A 115 -10.78 -10.02 -8.93
N VAL A 116 -10.68 -11.23 -9.47
CA VAL A 116 -11.65 -12.30 -9.18
C VAL A 116 -11.38 -12.93 -7.81
N ASP A 117 -10.11 -12.97 -7.39
CA ASP A 117 -9.71 -13.52 -6.10
C ASP A 117 -8.41 -12.93 -5.52
N LEU A 118 -8.27 -13.06 -4.20
CA LEU A 118 -7.05 -12.75 -3.42
C LEU A 118 -5.87 -13.66 -3.79
N TRP A 119 -6.15 -14.84 -4.36
CA TRP A 119 -5.14 -15.84 -4.69
C TRP A 119 -4.19 -15.32 -5.78
N THR A 120 -4.71 -14.57 -6.76
CA THR A 120 -3.91 -13.99 -7.83
C THR A 120 -2.74 -13.14 -7.31
N PHE A 121 -3.01 -12.20 -6.39
CA PHE A 121 -1.98 -11.34 -5.81
C PHE A 121 -1.04 -12.11 -4.88
N THR A 122 -1.61 -12.91 -3.97
CA THR A 122 -0.82 -13.68 -3.00
C THR A 122 0.09 -14.69 -3.68
N ASN A 123 -0.34 -15.35 -4.77
CA ASN A 123 0.49 -16.28 -5.51
C ASN A 123 1.66 -15.57 -6.21
N LEU A 124 1.41 -14.41 -6.82
CA LEU A 124 2.46 -13.63 -7.46
C LEU A 124 3.52 -13.18 -6.44
N VAL A 125 3.11 -12.69 -5.28
CA VAL A 125 4.04 -12.36 -4.19
C VAL A 125 4.73 -13.61 -3.64
N ALA A 126 4.00 -14.71 -3.45
CA ALA A 126 4.55 -15.94 -2.88
C ALA A 126 5.67 -16.56 -3.73
N GLU A 127 5.56 -16.48 -5.05
CA GLU A 127 6.52 -17.05 -6.01
C GLU A 127 7.77 -16.17 -6.19
N HIS A 128 7.62 -14.84 -6.09
CA HIS A 128 8.69 -13.91 -6.45
C HIS A 128 9.37 -13.22 -5.27
N TYR A 129 8.71 -13.09 -4.12
CA TYR A 129 9.34 -12.50 -2.94
C TYR A 129 10.23 -13.51 -2.23
N SER A 130 11.41 -13.08 -1.84
CA SER A 130 12.21 -13.76 -0.82
C SER A 130 11.49 -13.78 0.53
N LEU A 131 11.91 -14.66 1.45
CA LEU A 131 11.37 -14.67 2.82
C LEU A 131 11.50 -13.29 3.48
N GLY A 132 12.64 -12.61 3.32
CA GLY A 132 12.85 -11.26 3.86
C GLY A 132 11.84 -10.25 3.32
N GLN A 133 11.59 -10.24 2.02
CA GLN A 133 10.58 -9.35 1.42
C GLN A 133 9.16 -9.68 1.90
N LYS A 134 8.83 -10.96 2.09
CA LYS A 134 7.54 -11.37 2.69
C LYS A 134 7.41 -10.91 4.14
N MET A 135 8.51 -10.93 4.92
CA MET A 135 8.54 -10.41 6.29
C MET A 135 8.28 -8.91 6.31
N VAL A 136 8.93 -8.14 5.44
CA VAL A 136 8.71 -6.68 5.32
C VAL A 136 7.25 -6.38 4.95
N LEU A 137 6.67 -7.13 4.01
CA LEU A 137 5.25 -6.98 3.67
C LEU A 137 4.33 -7.34 4.85
N ALA A 138 4.66 -8.38 5.63
CA ALA A 138 3.90 -8.75 6.83
C ALA A 138 3.98 -7.68 7.92
N GLU A 139 5.12 -7.02 8.10
CA GLU A 139 5.28 -5.89 9.02
C GLU A 139 4.46 -4.68 8.55
N ALA A 140 4.47 -4.38 7.24
CA ALA A 140 3.64 -3.30 6.67
C ALA A 140 2.13 -3.57 6.88
N MET A 141 1.69 -4.81 6.66
CA MET A 141 0.30 -5.23 6.93
C MET A 141 -0.07 -5.06 8.40
N TRP A 142 0.79 -5.45 9.35
CA TRP A 142 0.54 -5.24 10.78
C TRP A 142 0.53 -3.76 11.16
N GLY A 143 1.42 -2.95 10.59
CA GLY A 143 1.45 -1.51 10.83
C GLY A 143 0.16 -0.81 10.41
N LEU A 144 -0.47 -1.28 9.32
CA LEU A 144 -1.75 -0.78 8.85
C LEU A 144 -2.90 -1.16 9.80
N VAL A 145 -3.00 -2.45 10.16
CA VAL A 145 -4.04 -2.98 11.05
C VAL A 145 -3.95 -2.42 12.48
N PHE A 146 -2.76 -2.01 12.93
CA PHE A 146 -2.60 -1.37 14.24
C PHE A 146 -2.61 0.17 14.17
N SER A 147 -2.97 0.77 13.03
CA SER A 147 -2.86 2.22 12.85
C SER A 147 -3.90 3.02 13.64
N ASP A 148 -5.08 2.46 13.88
CA ASP A 148 -6.15 3.05 14.68
C ASP A 148 -6.14 2.57 16.15
N GLY A 149 -5.46 1.45 16.43
CA GLY A 149 -5.26 0.89 17.76
C GLY A 149 -6.17 -0.28 18.12
N GLU A 150 -7.08 -0.72 17.24
CA GLU A 150 -7.98 -1.86 17.51
C GLU A 150 -7.88 -2.92 16.41
N LEU A 151 -7.47 -4.14 16.77
CA LEU A 151 -7.47 -5.27 15.84
C LEU A 151 -8.88 -5.87 15.75
N ALA A 152 -9.55 -5.69 14.61
CA ALA A 152 -10.84 -6.29 14.36
C ALA A 152 -10.72 -7.80 14.01
N SER A 153 -11.75 -8.57 14.34
CA SER A 153 -11.78 -10.02 14.06
C SER A 153 -11.63 -10.34 12.56
N ARG A 154 -12.13 -9.45 11.69
CA ARG A 154 -12.07 -9.65 10.24
C ARG A 154 -10.65 -9.43 9.71
N GLU A 155 -9.92 -8.46 10.25
CA GLU A 155 -8.53 -8.20 9.90
C GLU A 155 -7.61 -9.31 10.40
N ASP A 156 -7.77 -9.80 11.64
CA ASP A 156 -6.99 -10.94 12.14
C ASP A 156 -7.19 -12.19 11.26
N TYR A 157 -8.44 -12.44 10.85
CA TYR A 157 -8.75 -13.52 9.92
C TYR A 157 -8.07 -13.31 8.56
N LEU A 158 -8.18 -12.11 7.97
CA LEU A 158 -7.63 -11.81 6.66
C LEU A 158 -6.09 -11.84 6.69
N MET A 159 -5.48 -11.34 7.74
CA MET A 159 -4.04 -11.37 7.98
C MET A 159 -3.49 -12.80 8.02
N ARG A 160 -4.15 -13.70 8.77
CA ARG A 160 -3.80 -15.14 8.80
C ARG A 160 -4.01 -15.80 7.44
N LYS A 161 -5.08 -15.43 6.73
CA LYS A 161 -5.37 -15.96 5.38
C LYS A 161 -4.29 -15.54 4.39
N ILE A 162 -3.93 -14.26 4.35
CA ILE A 162 -2.87 -13.73 3.50
C ILE A 162 -1.54 -14.39 3.86
N SER A 163 -1.17 -14.49 5.14
CA SER A 163 0.10 -15.11 5.54
C SER A 163 0.21 -16.57 5.07
N GLY A 164 -0.88 -17.34 5.19
CA GLY A 164 -0.94 -18.71 4.71
C GLY A 164 -0.76 -18.80 3.20
N LEU A 165 -1.40 -17.90 2.44
CA LEU A 165 -1.28 -17.84 0.98
C LEU A 165 0.11 -17.36 0.53
N LEU A 166 0.77 -16.50 1.29
CA LEU A 166 2.16 -16.09 1.08
C LEU A 166 3.18 -17.19 1.44
N ARG A 167 2.72 -18.30 2.01
CA ARG A 167 3.53 -19.43 2.49
C ARG A 167 4.47 -19.03 3.63
N LEU A 168 4.01 -18.13 4.50
CA LEU A 168 4.71 -17.78 5.72
C LEU A 168 4.31 -18.74 6.84
N GLU A 169 5.30 -19.29 7.55
CA GLU A 169 5.04 -20.03 8.78
C GLU A 169 4.41 -19.11 9.84
N PRO A 170 3.52 -19.63 10.72
CA PRO A 170 2.88 -18.81 11.74
C PRO A 170 3.84 -18.04 12.66
N GLY A 171 5.04 -18.60 12.92
CA GLY A 171 6.07 -17.95 13.73
C GLY A 171 6.56 -16.63 13.14
N TYR A 172 6.67 -16.54 11.82
CA TYR A 172 7.06 -15.32 11.12
C TYR A 172 6.02 -14.21 11.25
N LEU A 173 4.73 -14.57 11.16
CA LEU A 173 3.65 -13.60 11.32
C LEU A 173 3.63 -13.02 12.75
N ALA A 174 3.85 -13.87 13.75
CA ALA A 174 3.96 -13.45 15.15
C ALA A 174 5.20 -12.58 15.42
N GLU A 175 6.32 -12.89 14.78
CA GLU A 175 7.55 -12.10 14.88
C GLU A 175 7.38 -10.70 14.26
N ALA A 176 6.77 -10.63 13.06
CA ALA A 176 6.45 -9.36 12.40
C ALA A 176 5.54 -8.48 13.29
N LYS A 177 4.50 -9.08 13.89
CA LYS A 177 3.60 -8.40 14.84
C LYS A 177 4.40 -7.79 16.00
N LYS A 178 5.25 -8.59 16.65
CA LYS A 178 6.05 -8.17 17.78
C LYS A 178 6.95 -6.98 17.43
N ARG A 179 7.58 -6.98 16.25
CA ARG A 179 8.44 -5.86 15.82
C ARG A 179 7.68 -4.55 15.68
N VAL A 180 6.46 -4.61 15.16
CA VAL A 180 5.59 -3.42 15.05
C VAL A 180 5.17 -2.91 16.43
N GLU A 181 4.78 -3.81 17.34
CA GLU A 181 4.44 -3.47 18.75
C GLU A 181 5.62 -2.85 19.50
N ASP A 182 6.83 -3.40 19.32
CA ASP A 182 8.06 -2.88 19.92
C ASP A 182 8.38 -1.47 19.38
N HIS A 183 8.24 -1.23 18.07
CA HIS A 183 8.47 0.09 17.47
C HIS A 183 7.46 1.13 17.98
N ARG A 184 6.18 0.77 18.09
CA ARG A 184 5.14 1.68 18.62
C ARG A 184 5.38 2.05 20.08
N SER A 185 5.78 1.07 20.89
CA SER A 185 6.09 1.28 22.31
C SER A 185 7.24 2.28 22.50
N LEU A 186 8.20 2.29 21.59
CA LEU A 186 9.31 3.25 21.59
C LEU A 186 8.86 4.65 21.17
N ASP A 187 8.01 4.77 20.15
CA ASP A 187 7.48 6.05 19.67
C ASP A 187 6.60 6.74 20.71
N ASP A 188 5.75 5.97 21.41
CA ASP A 188 4.89 6.47 22.49
C ASP A 188 5.71 6.93 23.71
N GLY A 189 6.77 6.19 24.05
CA GLY A 189 7.70 6.56 25.12
C GLY A 189 8.50 7.84 24.82
N LEU A 190 8.87 8.06 23.55
CA LEU A 190 9.57 9.27 23.12
C LEU A 190 8.66 10.50 23.14
N LYS A 191 7.39 10.38 22.72
CA LYS A 191 6.39 11.44 22.83
C LYS A 191 6.13 11.82 24.29
N ALA A 192 5.91 10.83 25.16
CA ALA A 192 5.67 11.08 26.59
C ALA A 192 6.86 11.71 27.32
N ALA A 193 8.09 11.50 26.84
CA ALA A 193 9.30 12.10 27.40
C ALA A 193 9.62 13.51 26.85
N SER A 194 8.90 13.96 25.81
CA SER A 194 9.07 15.27 25.18
C SER A 194 7.97 16.29 25.53
N GLU A 195 7.00 15.88 26.34
CA GLU A 195 5.97 16.72 26.98
C GLU A 195 6.33 17.06 28.44
#